data_AF-A0A5J4W2C2-F1
#
_entry.id   AF-A0A5J4W2C2-F1
#
_cell.length_a   1.000
_cell.length_b   1.000
_cell.length_c   1.000
_cell.angle_alpha   90.00
_cell.angle_beta   90.00
_cell.angle_gamma   90.00
#
_symmetry.space_group_name_H-M   'P 1'
#
loop_
_entity.id
_entity.type
_entity.pdbx_description
1 polymer ?
#
loop_
_entity_poly.entity_id
_entity_poly.type
_entity_poly.pdbx_seq_one_letter_code
_entity_poly.pdbx_strand_id
1 'polypeptide(L)'
;MQEQNKEDLSGHEDKKLRLSEDSKEIAVEENIISLNERVIKLLDEISQPKSENQMTDAQKHEITKQIVSQIREMNTEQIIQTFDVQQCIKLTTQFNEIKTQTEYELLDAVEIIVKCAAEHKNKEQRQKFNQIFFNSGLRKAIRKGIKNRIPKLSLEDEQDEIDDEWMWDEVVQQLARIYCYIISNSKVESNITGECGMIIDRNIFFAVSDLQDQCIDMMQFDKIKKEKNEDKDNNLDEDKDEKENYLYFLMFQLEDLLNALKYGSKQETHRLALVWLSDVYHNLEPLFHIDCPANLKCSKCITFPDSFSTEDLHLLALEVLAKCKESISLQQELYVDRENFIAHIAPVIISFAAKTSFQFKYSMTIELSSLPLIQAKCLPSEHRFVVYLNLLHSLIVNNSRYSDSIASFPNLLPVLIAFTFYNHKNREEITDVNESNTEIIREQCIEIVSEICQHCNKHIQYKVLIEMRFAYSLTLAGIIGGGGQEQNRSVIKIAKNCFTKIFRCLKRVQDNKLPYLPVRSETSEVTERQGGFEEFNSLSFGRKN
;
A
#
# COMPACT_ATOMS: atom_id res chain seq x y z
N MET A 1 -45.87 48.40 -15.88
CA MET A 1 -46.58 48.70 -14.62
C MET A 1 -45.60 48.45 -13.48
N GLN A 2 -45.13 49.54 -12.86
CA GLN A 2 -44.46 49.72 -11.55
C GLN A 2 -43.17 48.92 -11.28
N GLU A 3 -41.97 49.53 -11.30
CA GLU A 3 -41.32 50.47 -10.35
C GLU A 3 -40.61 49.81 -9.16
N GLN A 4 -39.28 50.00 -9.18
CA GLN A 4 -38.31 50.29 -8.10
C GLN A 4 -38.47 49.64 -6.70
N ASN A 5 -37.38 49.04 -6.21
CA ASN A 5 -36.66 49.57 -5.04
C ASN A 5 -35.27 48.91 -4.87
N LYS A 6 -34.24 49.77 -4.85
CA LYS A 6 -32.90 49.52 -4.29
C LYS A 6 -32.91 50.12 -2.88
N GLU A 7 -32.48 49.37 -1.88
CA GLU A 7 -32.12 49.91 -0.57
C GLU A 7 -30.64 49.63 -0.29
N ASP A 8 -29.88 50.73 -0.23
CA ASP A 8 -28.64 50.86 0.53
C ASP A 8 -29.00 51.11 1.99
N LEU A 9 -28.35 50.42 2.93
CA LEU A 9 -28.23 50.88 4.30
C LEU A 9 -26.79 50.74 4.78
N SER A 10 -26.24 51.92 5.07
CA SER A 10 -24.98 52.23 5.70
C SER A 10 -25.05 52.08 7.22
N GLY A 11 -23.87 51.98 7.85
CA GLY A 11 -23.64 52.55 9.17
C GLY A 11 -23.28 51.57 10.27
N HIS A 12 -21.98 51.47 10.59
CA HIS A 12 -21.51 51.60 11.98
C HIS A 12 -19.98 51.83 12.01
N GLU A 13 -19.59 53.10 12.03
CA GLU A 13 -18.36 53.55 12.67
C GLU A 13 -18.70 53.93 14.12
N ASP A 14 -17.87 53.48 15.07
CA ASP A 14 -17.15 54.31 16.05
C ASP A 14 -16.86 53.56 17.36
N LYS A 15 -15.56 53.34 17.63
CA LYS A 15 -14.83 53.87 18.81
C LYS A 15 -13.48 53.16 18.95
N LYS A 16 -12.47 53.75 18.33
CA LYS A 16 -11.06 53.41 18.57
C LYS A 16 -10.60 54.15 19.83
N LEU A 17 -10.58 53.45 20.96
CA LEU A 17 -9.98 53.91 22.21
C LEU A 17 -8.45 53.95 22.04
N ARG A 18 -7.88 55.16 22.01
CA ARG A 18 -6.45 55.39 22.25
C ARG A 18 -6.18 55.11 23.73
N LEU A 19 -5.43 54.05 24.01
CA LEU A 19 -4.72 53.88 25.26
C LEU A 19 -3.21 53.94 24.98
N SER A 20 -2.56 54.65 25.88
CA SER A 20 -1.22 55.19 25.86
C SER A 20 -0.12 54.14 25.74
N GLU A 21 0.86 54.47 24.90
CA GLU A 21 2.25 54.07 25.00
C GLU A 21 2.77 54.44 26.40
N ASP A 22 3.12 53.43 27.21
CA ASP A 22 4.24 53.46 28.17
C ASP A 22 4.18 52.21 29.07
N SER A 23 4.50 51.07 28.49
CA SER A 23 5.00 49.92 29.24
C SER A 23 6.21 49.40 28.49
N LYS A 24 7.40 49.66 29.06
CA LYS A 24 8.64 49.00 28.69
C LYS A 24 8.43 47.49 28.84
N GLU A 25 8.06 46.83 27.74
CA GLU A 25 8.30 45.42 27.57
C GLU A 25 9.80 45.21 27.68
N ILE A 26 10.22 44.67 28.81
CA ILE A 26 11.42 43.85 28.87
C ILE A 26 11.07 42.64 28.01
N ALA A 27 11.35 42.73 26.71
CA ALA A 27 11.41 41.59 25.83
C ALA A 27 12.54 40.71 26.36
N VAL A 28 12.19 39.79 27.25
CA VAL A 28 13.00 38.60 27.49
C VAL A 28 12.89 37.83 26.18
N GLU A 29 13.90 37.99 25.30
CA GLU A 29 14.18 37.02 24.24
C GLU A 29 14.48 35.68 24.93
N GLU A 30 13.43 34.97 25.35
CA GLU A 30 13.53 33.55 25.59
C GLU A 30 13.88 32.95 24.24
N ASN A 31 15.15 32.60 24.05
CA ASN A 31 15.62 31.80 22.93
C ASN A 31 14.69 30.58 22.81
N ILE A 32 13.76 30.62 21.86
CA ILE A 32 12.89 29.50 21.54
C ILE A 32 13.79 28.45 20.90
N ILE A 33 14.43 27.63 21.73
CA ILE A 33 15.21 26.47 21.29
C ILE A 33 14.29 25.63 20.43
N SER A 34 14.72 25.34 19.20
CA SER A 34 13.93 24.56 18.25
C SER A 34 13.70 23.13 18.77
N LEU A 35 12.61 22.47 18.36
CA LEU A 35 12.32 21.09 18.77
C LEU A 35 13.51 20.14 18.51
N ASN A 36 14.16 20.29 17.35
CA ASN A 36 15.35 19.51 16.97
C ASN A 36 16.49 19.65 18.00
N GLU A 37 16.80 20.88 18.41
CA GLU A 37 17.85 21.16 19.39
C GLU A 37 17.50 20.65 20.78
N ARG A 38 16.22 20.68 21.18
CA ARG A 38 15.76 20.10 22.46
C ARG A 38 15.97 18.60 22.49
N VAL A 39 15.57 17.89 21.43
CA VAL A 39 15.76 16.43 21.32
C VAL A 39 17.25 16.08 21.32
N ILE A 40 18.09 16.82 20.58
CA ILE A 40 19.55 16.60 20.58
C ILE A 40 20.13 16.79 21.98
N LYS A 41 19.74 17.85 22.70
CA LYS A 41 20.21 18.11 24.05
C LYS A 41 19.81 17.02 25.04
N LEU A 42 18.56 16.53 24.97
CA LEU A 42 18.09 15.42 25.81
C LEU A 42 18.84 14.11 25.48
N LEU A 43 19.10 13.83 24.20
CA LEU A 43 19.91 12.68 23.79
C LEU A 43 21.36 12.79 24.28
N ASP A 44 21.93 14.00 24.32
CA ASP A 44 23.24 14.24 24.91
C ASP A 44 23.26 13.96 26.40
N GLU A 45 22.23 14.43 27.12
CA GLU A 45 22.09 14.25 28.56
C GLU A 45 21.97 12.77 28.95
N ILE A 46 21.12 11.99 28.27
CA ILE A 46 20.97 10.55 28.56
C ILE A 46 22.20 9.73 28.15
N SER A 47 23.03 10.24 27.24
CA SER A 47 24.23 9.56 26.75
C SER A 47 25.51 9.90 27.51
N GLN A 48 25.45 10.80 28.51
CA GLN A 48 26.64 11.15 29.28
C GLN A 48 27.20 9.89 29.99
N PRO A 49 28.52 9.65 29.91
CA PRO A 49 29.14 8.53 30.61
C PRO A 49 28.89 8.66 32.11
N LYS A 50 28.84 7.51 32.80
CA LYS A 50 28.67 7.42 34.26
C LYS A 50 29.82 8.18 34.97
N SER A 51 29.66 9.49 35.13
CA SER A 51 30.50 10.31 36.01
C SER A 51 30.05 10.09 37.47
N GLU A 52 30.83 10.62 38.42
CA GLU A 52 30.61 10.42 39.87
C GLU A 52 29.21 10.85 40.35
N ASN A 53 28.49 11.67 39.57
CA ASN A 53 27.05 11.92 39.76
C ASN A 53 26.25 10.99 38.82
N GLN A 54 26.00 9.76 39.24
CA GLN A 54 25.20 8.81 38.45
C GLN A 54 23.78 9.32 38.29
N MET A 55 23.36 9.52 37.04
CA MET A 55 21.97 9.76 36.70
C MET A 55 21.15 8.55 37.11
N THR A 56 20.15 8.78 37.96
CA THR A 56 19.29 7.72 38.48
C THR A 56 18.43 7.13 37.35
N ASP A 57 17.99 5.88 37.49
CA ASP A 57 17.11 5.25 36.50
C ASP A 57 15.78 6.01 36.35
N ALA A 58 15.29 6.64 37.43
CA ALA A 58 14.12 7.51 37.39
C ALA A 58 14.34 8.77 36.54
N GLN A 59 15.51 9.41 36.66
CA GLN A 59 15.86 10.56 35.81
C GLN A 59 16.00 10.16 34.34
N LYS A 60 16.62 9.00 34.07
CA LYS A 60 16.70 8.43 32.70
C LYS A 60 15.33 8.22 32.10
N HIS A 61 14.44 7.59 32.85
CA HIS A 61 13.08 7.35 32.42
C HIS A 61 12.33 8.66 32.13
N GLU A 62 12.45 9.67 32.98
CA GLU A 62 11.83 10.98 32.74
C GLU A 62 12.38 11.68 31.50
N ILE A 63 13.70 11.67 31.30
CA ILE A 63 14.33 12.22 30.08
C ILE A 63 13.85 11.45 28.84
N THR A 64 13.75 10.12 28.92
CA THR A 64 13.22 9.29 27.83
C THR A 64 11.79 9.67 27.48
N LYS A 65 10.90 9.85 28.45
CA LYS A 65 9.53 10.31 28.20
C LYS A 65 9.49 11.64 27.46
N GLN A 66 10.35 12.57 27.85
CA GLN A 66 10.46 13.87 27.17
C GLN A 66 10.98 13.72 25.73
N ILE A 67 11.97 12.86 25.49
CA ILE A 67 12.47 12.55 24.14
C ILE A 67 11.32 12.00 23.28
N VAL A 68 10.59 10.99 23.77
CA VAL A 68 9.49 10.36 23.03
C VAL A 68 8.38 11.37 22.73
N SER A 69 7.96 12.15 23.73
CA SER A 69 6.94 13.20 23.55
C SER A 69 7.34 14.20 22.48
N GLN A 70 8.58 14.71 22.52
CA GLN A 70 9.05 15.68 21.53
C GLN A 70 9.16 15.08 20.13
N ILE A 71 9.60 13.82 20.00
CA ILE A 71 9.67 13.16 18.70
C ILE A 71 8.28 12.94 18.10
N ARG A 72 7.25 12.67 18.91
CA ARG A 72 5.85 12.56 18.46
C ARG A 72 5.30 13.88 17.91
N GLU A 73 5.82 15.02 18.38
CA GLU A 73 5.45 16.35 17.89
C GLU A 73 6.22 16.76 16.63
N MET A 74 7.30 16.05 16.27
CA MET A 74 8.11 16.37 15.10
C MET A 74 7.45 15.90 13.82
N ASN A 75 7.47 16.76 12.80
CA ASN A 75 7.12 16.36 11.44
C ASN A 75 8.27 15.59 10.75
N THR A 76 7.97 15.06 9.57
CA THR A 76 8.91 14.28 8.75
C THR A 76 10.22 15.02 8.49
N GLU A 77 10.16 16.30 8.11
CA GLU A 77 11.34 17.11 7.80
C GLU A 77 12.21 17.35 9.03
N GLN A 78 11.61 17.59 10.19
CA GLN A 78 12.29 17.76 11.47
C GLN A 78 13.01 16.47 11.88
N ILE A 79 12.37 15.30 11.75
CA ILE A 79 13.00 14.00 12.04
C ILE A 79 14.23 13.81 11.13
N ILE A 80 14.08 14.11 9.84
CA ILE A 80 15.16 13.94 8.85
C ILE A 80 16.37 14.83 9.13
N GLN A 81 16.12 16.05 9.60
CA GLN A 81 17.17 17.02 9.94
C GLN A 81 17.84 16.70 11.29
N THR A 82 17.12 16.09 12.21
CA THR A 82 17.58 15.85 13.59
C THR A 82 18.45 14.59 13.70
N PHE A 83 18.07 13.52 13.03
CA PHE A 83 18.70 12.21 13.23
C PHE A 83 19.77 11.91 12.17
N ASP A 84 21.02 12.18 12.52
CA ASP A 84 22.20 11.69 11.80
C ASP A 84 22.83 10.44 12.48
N VAL A 85 24.00 10.01 11.99
CA VAL A 85 24.73 8.86 12.55
C VAL A 85 25.01 9.01 14.04
N GLN A 86 25.45 10.19 14.51
CA GLN A 86 25.81 10.46 15.90
C GLN A 86 24.60 10.39 16.84
N GLN A 87 23.47 10.98 16.45
CA GLN A 87 22.23 10.93 17.23
C GLN A 87 21.69 9.50 17.29
N CYS A 88 21.78 8.75 16.18
CA CYS A 88 21.43 7.34 16.21
C CYS A 88 22.39 6.49 17.04
N ILE A 89 23.68 6.82 17.12
CA ILE A 89 24.64 6.16 18.03
C ILE A 89 24.21 6.39 19.48
N LYS A 90 23.95 7.66 19.87
CA LYS A 90 23.49 8.03 21.22
C LYS A 90 22.25 7.25 21.64
N LEU A 91 21.26 7.16 20.74
CA LEU A 91 20.06 6.34 20.92
C LEU A 91 20.42 4.85 21.04
N THR A 92 21.25 4.34 20.14
CA THR A 92 21.63 2.91 20.10
C THR A 92 22.35 2.47 21.37
N THR A 93 23.21 3.32 21.94
CA THR A 93 23.97 3.00 23.15
C THR A 93 23.11 2.83 24.41
N GLN A 94 21.85 3.28 24.37
CA GLN A 94 20.90 3.07 25.47
C GLN A 94 20.32 1.65 25.47
N PHE A 95 20.44 0.91 24.37
CA PHE A 95 19.98 -0.47 24.28
C PHE A 95 21.09 -1.46 24.63
N ASN A 96 20.88 -2.27 25.67
CA ASN A 96 21.75 -3.40 26.00
C ASN A 96 21.07 -4.73 25.61
N GLU A 97 19.95 -5.02 26.27
CA GLU A 97 19.18 -6.25 26.07
C GLU A 97 17.71 -5.99 25.79
N ILE A 98 17.24 -4.74 25.88
CA ILE A 98 15.83 -4.36 25.69
C ILE A 98 14.96 -5.11 26.70
N LYS A 99 15.22 -4.83 27.98
CA LYS A 99 14.52 -5.45 29.13
C LYS A 99 14.03 -4.42 30.15
N THR A 100 14.50 -3.18 30.06
CA THR A 100 14.14 -2.11 31.00
C THR A 100 13.01 -1.26 30.44
N GLN A 101 12.21 -0.65 31.32
CA GLN A 101 11.13 0.26 30.91
C GLN A 101 11.66 1.44 30.07
N THR A 102 12.83 1.97 30.42
CA THR A 102 13.49 3.04 29.66
C THR A 102 13.86 2.60 28.24
N GLU A 103 14.32 1.36 28.05
CA GLU A 103 14.57 0.81 26.71
C GLU A 103 13.26 0.65 25.93
N TYR A 104 12.17 0.19 26.55
CA TYR A 104 10.88 0.06 25.88
C TYR A 104 10.33 1.39 25.40
N GLU A 105 10.35 2.43 26.24
CA GLU A 105 9.92 3.77 25.82
C GLU A 105 10.82 4.34 24.72
N LEU A 106 12.14 4.08 24.75
CA LEU A 106 13.02 4.50 23.66
C LEU A 106 12.74 3.74 22.35
N LEU A 107 12.14 2.54 22.38
CA LEU A 107 11.70 1.87 21.16
C LEU A 107 10.57 2.62 20.45
N ASP A 108 9.68 3.29 21.18
CA ASP A 108 8.64 4.14 20.57
C ASP A 108 9.27 5.25 19.72
N ALA A 109 10.30 5.90 20.26
CA ALA A 109 11.08 6.90 19.52
C ALA A 109 11.75 6.29 18.29
N VAL A 110 12.38 5.11 18.44
CA VAL A 110 12.99 4.39 17.31
C VAL A 110 11.96 4.08 16.23
N GLU A 111 10.78 3.56 16.60
CA GLU A 111 9.71 3.19 15.67
C GLU A 111 9.26 4.38 14.84
N ILE A 112 9.02 5.53 15.47
CA ILE A 112 8.64 6.77 14.77
C ILE A 112 9.73 7.18 13.76
N ILE A 113 11.00 7.16 14.18
CA ILE A 113 12.13 7.55 13.31
C ILE A 113 12.25 6.61 12.11
N VAL A 114 12.22 5.29 12.33
CA VAL A 114 12.41 4.31 11.24
C VAL A 114 11.20 4.25 10.31
N LYS A 115 9.98 4.43 10.84
CA LYS A 115 8.73 4.51 10.06
C LYS A 115 8.78 5.74 9.15
N CYS A 116 9.08 6.92 9.71
CA CYS A 116 9.29 8.16 8.96
C CYS A 116 10.35 8.01 7.85
N ALA A 117 11.49 7.39 8.18
CA ALA A 117 12.53 7.12 7.20
C ALA A 117 12.10 6.15 6.07
N ALA A 118 11.31 5.12 6.38
CA ALA A 118 10.82 4.15 5.41
C ALA A 118 9.75 4.74 4.47
N GLU A 119 8.88 5.59 5.03
CA GLU A 119 7.75 6.25 4.36
C GLU A 119 8.19 7.43 3.47
N HIS A 120 9.39 7.97 3.69
CA HIS A 120 9.86 9.14 2.99
C HIS A 120 9.77 9.02 1.46
N LYS A 121 9.23 10.03 0.77
CA LYS A 121 8.98 10.00 -0.68
C LYS A 121 10.28 9.93 -1.51
N ASN A 122 11.32 10.68 -1.12
CA ASN A 122 12.61 10.72 -1.82
C ASN A 122 13.43 9.44 -1.57
N LYS A 123 13.83 8.77 -2.66
CA LYS A 123 14.64 7.53 -2.62
C LYS A 123 16.04 7.71 -2.04
N GLU A 124 16.71 8.82 -2.30
CA GLU A 124 18.06 9.11 -1.80
C GLU A 124 18.05 9.30 -0.29
N GLN A 125 17.03 9.98 0.26
CA GLN A 125 16.86 10.11 1.71
C GLN A 125 16.63 8.76 2.38
N ARG A 126 15.80 7.89 1.79
CA ARG A 126 15.63 6.51 2.29
C ARG A 126 16.94 5.73 2.32
N GLN A 127 17.78 5.89 1.30
CA GLN A 127 19.10 5.26 1.24
C GLN A 127 20.07 5.85 2.28
N LYS A 128 20.04 7.18 2.48
CA LYS A 128 20.81 7.87 3.52
C LYS A 128 20.47 7.30 4.90
N PHE A 129 19.18 7.16 5.23
CA PHE A 129 18.74 6.63 6.53
C PHE A 129 19.11 5.17 6.75
N ASN A 130 19.00 4.33 5.72
CA ASN A 130 19.51 2.96 5.81
C ASN A 130 21.00 2.96 6.22
N GLN A 131 21.80 3.85 5.65
CA GLN A 131 23.21 3.93 5.99
C GLN A 131 23.46 4.50 7.39
N ILE A 132 22.62 5.44 7.85
CA ILE A 132 22.62 5.92 9.23
C ILE A 132 22.32 4.78 10.21
N PHE A 133 21.28 3.98 9.98
CA PHE A 133 20.89 2.87 10.86
C PHE A 133 21.92 1.73 10.87
N PHE A 134 22.60 1.50 9.75
CA PHE A 134 23.70 0.54 9.67
C PHE A 134 24.94 1.04 10.43
N ASN A 135 25.40 2.26 10.15
CA ASN A 135 26.62 2.82 10.72
C ASN A 135 26.50 3.12 12.22
N SER A 136 25.30 3.45 12.71
CA SER A 136 25.06 3.68 14.13
C SER A 136 25.00 2.41 14.97
N GLY A 137 24.87 1.24 14.33
CA GLY A 137 24.67 -0.03 15.02
C GLY A 137 23.22 -0.29 15.45
N LEU A 138 22.29 0.63 15.18
CA LEU A 138 20.87 0.49 15.54
C LEU A 138 20.27 -0.81 15.00
N ARG A 139 20.51 -1.11 13.72
CA ARG A 139 20.07 -2.37 13.10
C ARG A 139 20.55 -3.60 13.87
N LYS A 140 21.80 -3.59 14.36
CA LYS A 140 22.39 -4.69 15.10
C LYS A 140 21.78 -4.80 16.51
N ALA A 141 21.49 -3.68 17.16
CA ALA A 141 20.82 -3.65 18.46
C ALA A 141 19.40 -4.23 18.39
N ILE A 142 18.58 -3.78 17.42
CA ILE A 142 17.24 -4.31 17.18
C ILE A 142 17.29 -5.81 16.87
N ARG A 143 18.22 -6.25 16.00
CA ARG A 143 18.43 -7.66 15.71
C ARG A 143 18.74 -8.49 16.95
N LYS A 144 19.61 -7.98 17.83
CA LYS A 144 19.95 -8.64 19.09
C LYS A 144 18.74 -8.72 20.02
N GLY A 145 17.94 -7.66 20.09
CA GLY A 145 16.68 -7.60 20.84
C GLY A 145 15.71 -8.72 20.43
N ILE A 146 15.48 -8.86 19.12
CA ILE A 146 14.62 -9.92 18.56
C ILE A 146 15.15 -11.30 18.96
N LYS A 147 16.44 -11.60 18.67
CA LYS A 147 17.04 -12.90 18.98
C LYS A 147 17.05 -13.28 20.45
N ASN A 148 17.08 -12.28 21.34
CA ASN A 148 17.07 -12.52 22.78
C ASN A 148 15.68 -12.89 23.29
N ARG A 149 14.61 -12.58 22.54
CA ARG A 149 13.22 -12.85 22.91
C ARG A 149 12.63 -14.06 22.20
N ILE A 150 13.15 -14.44 21.04
CA ILE A 150 12.75 -15.67 20.36
C ILE A 150 13.36 -16.88 21.11
N PRO A 151 12.54 -17.80 21.64
CA PRO A 151 13.03 -19.04 22.21
C PRO A 151 13.86 -19.81 21.18
N LYS A 152 14.98 -20.39 21.62
CA LYS A 152 15.75 -21.28 20.74
C LYS A 152 14.90 -22.51 20.46
N LEU A 153 14.36 -22.61 19.25
CA LEU A 153 13.68 -23.82 18.78
C LEU A 153 14.69 -24.97 18.83
N SER A 154 14.54 -25.80 19.85
CA SER A 154 15.20 -27.08 20.01
C SER A 154 14.60 -28.01 18.96
N LEU A 155 15.37 -28.37 17.93
CA LEU A 155 14.92 -29.35 16.91
C LEU A 155 14.72 -30.76 17.51
N GLU A 156 15.09 -30.97 18.77
CA GLU A 156 15.03 -32.28 19.43
C GLU A 156 13.68 -32.53 20.14
N ASP A 157 12.84 -31.50 20.30
CA ASP A 157 11.56 -31.57 21.03
C ASP A 157 10.36 -31.51 20.06
N GLU A 158 10.31 -32.40 19.06
CA GLU A 158 9.24 -32.48 18.05
C GLU A 158 7.83 -32.82 18.59
N GLN A 159 7.64 -32.91 19.91
CA GLN A 159 6.38 -33.35 20.54
C GLN A 159 5.72 -32.35 21.49
N ASP A 160 6.39 -31.26 21.86
CA ASP A 160 5.79 -30.23 22.69
C ASP A 160 5.12 -29.18 21.79
N GLU A 161 3.83 -28.92 22.02
CA GLU A 161 3.10 -27.81 21.39
C GLU A 161 3.95 -26.55 21.55
N ILE A 162 4.32 -25.92 20.43
CA ILE A 162 5.09 -24.68 20.45
C ILE A 162 4.27 -23.67 21.23
N ASP A 163 4.78 -23.30 22.40
CA ASP A 163 4.22 -22.21 23.19
C ASP A 163 4.43 -20.91 22.39
N ASP A 164 3.40 -20.52 21.66
CA ASP A 164 3.38 -19.30 20.85
C ASP A 164 3.22 -18.04 21.72
N GLU A 165 3.11 -18.15 23.06
CA GLU A 165 2.85 -17.02 23.97
C GLU A 165 3.89 -15.88 23.81
N TRP A 166 5.14 -16.21 23.46
CA TRP A 166 6.18 -15.19 23.23
C TRP A 166 5.92 -14.31 22.00
N MET A 167 5.16 -14.77 21.00
CA MET A 167 4.85 -13.98 19.81
C MET A 167 3.88 -12.83 20.10
N TRP A 168 3.22 -12.88 21.25
CA TRP A 168 2.26 -11.89 21.73
C TRP A 168 2.90 -10.78 22.53
N ASP A 169 4.15 -10.93 22.94
CA ASP A 169 4.88 -9.90 23.66
C ASP A 169 4.95 -8.62 22.82
N GLU A 170 4.34 -7.54 23.32
CA GLU A 170 4.22 -6.26 22.60
C GLU A 170 5.57 -5.73 22.13
N VAL A 171 6.63 -5.97 22.90
CA VAL A 171 7.99 -5.54 22.57
C VAL A 171 8.56 -6.37 21.42
N VAL A 172 8.32 -7.69 21.36
CA VAL A 172 8.68 -8.54 20.21
C VAL A 172 8.00 -8.04 18.94
N GLN A 173 6.70 -7.74 19.02
CA GLN A 173 5.94 -7.20 17.90
C GLN A 173 6.52 -5.87 17.41
N GLN A 174 6.76 -4.94 18.34
CA GLN A 174 7.35 -3.63 18.04
C GLN A 174 8.72 -3.77 17.38
N LEU A 175 9.58 -4.64 17.91
CA LEU A 175 10.90 -4.91 17.33
C LEU A 175 10.79 -5.47 15.91
N ALA A 176 9.85 -6.37 15.65
CA ALA A 176 9.61 -6.91 14.30
C ALA A 176 9.16 -5.81 13.32
N ARG A 177 8.25 -4.90 13.75
CA ARG A 177 7.84 -3.74 12.94
C ARG A 177 9.00 -2.80 12.66
N ILE A 178 9.74 -2.39 13.70
CA ILE A 178 10.96 -1.57 13.57
C ILE A 178 11.93 -2.20 12.57
N TYR A 179 12.16 -3.51 12.68
CA TYR A 179 13.07 -4.21 11.78
C TYR A 179 12.58 -4.16 10.33
N CYS A 180 11.28 -4.36 10.08
CA CYS A 180 10.69 -4.26 8.74
C CYS A 180 10.88 -2.87 8.11
N TYR A 181 10.70 -1.81 8.89
CA TYR A 181 10.97 -0.44 8.43
C TYR A 181 12.46 -0.23 8.12
N ILE A 182 13.37 -0.67 8.99
CA ILE A 182 14.82 -0.57 8.78
C ILE A 182 15.24 -1.31 7.49
N ILE A 183 14.74 -2.53 7.26
CA ILE A 183 15.20 -3.33 6.13
C ILE A 183 14.65 -2.87 4.79
N SER A 184 13.58 -2.07 4.74
CA SER A 184 12.88 -1.66 3.51
C SER A 184 13.78 -1.20 2.35
N ASN A 185 14.96 -0.64 2.64
CA ASN A 185 15.92 -0.17 1.64
C ASN A 185 17.33 -0.79 1.77
N SER A 186 17.48 -1.86 2.56
CA SER A 186 18.78 -2.49 2.90
C SER A 186 18.92 -3.91 2.36
N LYS A 187 20.10 -4.53 2.48
CA LYS A 187 20.26 -5.97 2.21
C LYS A 187 19.61 -6.79 3.33
N VAL A 188 18.93 -7.87 2.96
CA VAL A 188 18.25 -8.78 3.89
C VAL A 188 19.18 -9.81 4.51
N GLU A 189 18.91 -10.11 5.78
CA GLU A 189 19.40 -11.31 6.46
C GLU A 189 18.21 -12.26 6.61
N SER A 190 18.18 -13.32 5.79
CA SER A 190 16.99 -14.16 5.60
C SER A 190 16.38 -14.70 6.89
N ASN A 191 17.21 -15.15 7.85
CA ASN A 191 16.72 -15.80 9.06
C ASN A 191 15.90 -14.86 9.95
N ILE A 192 16.43 -13.66 10.24
CA ILE A 192 15.74 -12.67 11.08
C ILE A 192 14.52 -12.13 10.36
N THR A 193 14.63 -11.90 9.04
CA THR A 193 13.49 -11.45 8.26
C THR A 193 12.36 -12.49 8.27
N GLY A 194 12.68 -13.79 8.20
CA GLY A 194 11.68 -14.86 8.35
C GLY A 194 11.02 -14.88 9.73
N GLU A 195 11.81 -14.76 10.79
CA GLU A 195 11.32 -14.66 12.17
C GLU A 195 10.39 -13.44 12.37
N CYS A 196 10.76 -12.26 11.87
CA CYS A 196 9.90 -11.08 11.88
C CYS A 196 8.60 -11.31 11.09
N GLY A 197 8.70 -12.02 9.97
CA GLY A 197 7.54 -12.40 9.16
C GLY A 197 6.56 -13.26 9.95
N MET A 198 7.03 -14.28 10.68
CA MET A 198 6.21 -15.10 11.57
C MET A 198 5.52 -14.29 12.66
N ILE A 199 6.27 -13.41 13.33
CA ILE A 199 5.72 -12.56 14.39
C ILE A 199 4.60 -11.68 13.83
N ILE A 200 4.85 -10.99 12.72
CA ILE A 200 3.85 -10.10 12.09
C ILE A 200 2.63 -10.89 11.62
N ASP A 201 2.84 -12.03 10.98
CA ASP A 201 1.79 -12.92 10.49
C ASP A 201 0.84 -13.37 11.60
N ARG A 202 1.43 -13.89 12.69
CA ARG A 202 0.67 -14.41 13.83
C ARG A 202 -0.17 -13.30 14.47
N ASN A 203 0.39 -12.10 14.59
CA ASN A 203 -0.35 -10.95 15.14
C ASN A 203 -1.42 -10.42 14.19
N ILE A 204 -1.21 -10.49 12.86
CA ILE A 204 -2.27 -10.20 11.89
C ILE A 204 -3.41 -11.21 12.04
N PHE A 205 -3.12 -12.52 12.14
CA PHE A 205 -4.14 -13.54 12.32
C PHE A 205 -5.05 -13.24 13.52
N PHE A 206 -4.46 -12.94 14.66
CA PHE A 206 -5.22 -12.65 15.87
C PHE A 206 -5.99 -11.33 15.79
N ALA A 207 -5.33 -10.25 15.35
CA ALA A 207 -6.01 -8.96 15.18
C ALA A 207 -7.20 -9.07 14.20
N VAL A 208 -7.08 -9.84 13.12
CA VAL A 208 -8.17 -10.10 12.17
C VAL A 208 -9.28 -10.94 12.80
N SER A 209 -8.94 -11.99 13.55
CA SER A 209 -9.93 -12.82 14.25
C SER A 209 -10.72 -12.01 15.27
N ASP A 210 -10.03 -11.24 16.13
CA ASP A 210 -10.68 -10.42 17.16
C ASP A 210 -11.54 -9.33 16.51
N LEU A 211 -11.05 -8.68 15.46
CA LEU A 211 -11.79 -7.68 14.69
C LEU A 211 -13.10 -8.27 14.12
N GLN A 212 -13.06 -9.50 13.61
CA GLN A 212 -14.26 -10.18 13.10
C GLN A 212 -15.28 -10.45 14.21
N ASP A 213 -14.82 -10.99 15.34
CA ASP A 213 -15.69 -11.31 16.48
C ASP A 213 -16.32 -10.04 17.06
N GLN A 214 -15.54 -8.96 17.21
CA GLN A 214 -16.05 -7.67 17.69
C GLN A 214 -17.09 -7.05 16.74
N CYS A 215 -16.86 -7.11 15.43
CA CYS A 215 -17.85 -6.66 14.44
C CYS A 215 -19.17 -7.45 14.55
N ILE A 216 -19.09 -8.77 14.73
CA ILE A 216 -20.28 -9.62 14.90
C ILE A 216 -21.05 -9.25 16.18
N ASP A 217 -20.34 -9.11 17.30
CA ASP A 217 -20.91 -8.76 18.59
C ASP A 217 -21.59 -7.39 18.57
N MET A 218 -20.97 -6.40 17.92
CA MET A 218 -21.54 -5.07 17.73
C MET A 218 -22.82 -5.10 16.88
N MET A 219 -22.83 -5.83 15.77
CA MET A 219 -24.01 -5.97 14.93
C MET A 219 -25.17 -6.66 15.66
N GLN A 220 -24.88 -7.67 16.48
CA GLN A 220 -25.88 -8.34 17.32
C GLN A 220 -26.44 -7.39 18.38
N PHE A 221 -25.57 -6.59 19.01
CA PHE A 221 -25.97 -5.58 19.98
C PHE A 221 -26.94 -4.54 19.38
N ASP A 222 -26.59 -3.96 18.22
CA ASP A 222 -27.43 -2.99 17.51
C ASP A 222 -28.79 -3.60 17.11
N LYS A 223 -28.83 -4.89 16.77
CA LYS A 223 -30.07 -5.60 16.46
C LYS A 223 -30.96 -5.74 17.70
N ILE A 224 -30.40 -6.15 18.85
CA ILE A 224 -31.13 -6.29 20.11
C ILE A 224 -31.68 -4.93 20.57
N LYS A 225 -30.89 -3.86 20.47
CA LYS A 225 -31.31 -2.50 20.83
C LYS A 225 -32.51 -2.05 19.99
N LYS A 226 -32.46 -2.29 18.66
CA LYS A 226 -33.57 -2.00 17.73
C LYS A 226 -34.84 -2.81 18.05
N GLU A 227 -34.71 -4.06 18.47
CA GLU A 227 -35.86 -4.91 18.80
C GLU A 227 -36.55 -4.50 20.12
N LYS A 228 -35.81 -3.95 21.08
CA LYS A 228 -36.34 -3.57 22.39
C LYS A 228 -36.95 -2.16 22.47
N ASN A 229 -36.76 -1.30 21.45
CA ASN A 229 -37.13 0.12 21.49
C ASN A 229 -36.59 0.86 22.73
N GLU A 230 -35.45 0.42 23.27
CA GLU A 230 -34.81 0.99 24.46
C GLU A 230 -33.89 2.15 24.05
N ASP A 231 -34.48 3.29 23.70
CA ASP A 231 -33.73 4.52 23.36
C ASP A 231 -33.20 5.28 24.60
N LYS A 232 -33.34 4.74 25.82
CA LYS A 232 -33.10 5.49 27.07
C LYS A 232 -32.35 4.75 28.18
N ASP A 233 -31.76 3.59 27.92
CA ASP A 233 -30.95 2.91 28.94
C ASP A 233 -29.48 3.34 28.84
N ASN A 234 -29.07 4.27 29.72
CA ASN A 234 -27.71 4.81 29.73
C ASN A 234 -26.62 3.74 29.92
N ASN A 235 -26.92 2.59 30.54
CA ASN A 235 -25.93 1.54 30.75
C ASN A 235 -25.56 0.82 29.43
N LEU A 236 -26.49 0.74 28.49
CA LEU A 236 -26.24 0.13 27.17
C LEU A 236 -25.34 1.01 26.30
N ASP A 237 -25.30 2.31 26.55
CA ASP A 237 -24.45 3.22 25.79
C ASP A 237 -22.98 3.13 26.25
N GLU A 238 -22.71 2.97 27.55
CA GLU A 238 -21.34 2.77 28.07
C GLU A 238 -20.68 1.48 27.53
N ASP A 239 -21.42 0.36 27.51
CA ASP A 239 -20.92 -0.91 26.94
C ASP A 239 -20.63 -0.80 25.43
N LYS A 240 -21.39 0.04 24.71
CA LYS A 240 -21.17 0.28 23.28
C LYS A 240 -19.90 1.09 23.05
N ASP A 241 -19.70 2.16 23.82
CA ASP A 241 -18.50 3.00 23.71
C ASP A 241 -17.22 2.20 23.99
N GLU A 242 -17.23 1.28 24.97
CA GLU A 242 -16.08 0.41 25.26
C GLU A 242 -15.75 -0.50 24.07
N LYS A 243 -16.77 -1.14 23.47
CA LYS A 243 -16.60 -1.99 22.29
C LYS A 243 -16.13 -1.22 21.07
N GLU A 244 -16.64 -0.01 20.86
CA GLU A 244 -16.21 0.87 19.77
C GLU A 244 -14.74 1.25 19.92
N ASN A 245 -14.33 1.65 21.13
CA ASN A 245 -12.93 1.97 21.42
C ASN A 245 -12.00 0.77 21.21
N TYR A 246 -12.43 -0.43 21.59
CA TYR A 246 -11.66 -1.65 21.36
C TYR A 246 -11.55 -1.99 19.85
N LEU A 247 -12.63 -1.79 19.08
CA LEU A 247 -12.57 -1.98 17.62
C LEU A 247 -11.63 -0.97 16.95
N TYR A 248 -11.64 0.30 17.36
CA TYR A 248 -10.65 1.30 16.90
C TYR A 248 -9.22 0.88 17.22
N PHE A 249 -8.98 0.35 18.42
CA PHE A 249 -7.67 -0.16 18.82
C PHE A 249 -7.20 -1.30 17.91
N LEU A 250 -8.07 -2.28 17.63
CA LEU A 250 -7.76 -3.40 16.73
C LEU A 250 -7.46 -2.93 15.30
N MET A 251 -8.26 -1.99 14.76
CA MET A 251 -8.02 -1.40 13.45
C MET A 251 -6.65 -0.71 13.40
N PHE A 252 -6.33 0.10 14.42
CA PHE A 252 -5.05 0.80 14.52
C PHE A 252 -3.85 -0.17 14.59
N GLN A 253 -3.94 -1.20 15.44
CA GLN A 253 -2.90 -2.23 15.56
C GLN A 253 -2.68 -2.94 14.22
N LEU A 254 -3.76 -3.29 13.53
CA LEU A 254 -3.70 -3.95 12.23
C LEU A 254 -3.08 -3.03 11.16
N GLU A 255 -3.41 -1.74 11.15
CA GLU A 255 -2.78 -0.76 10.27
C GLU A 255 -1.26 -0.67 10.48
N ASP A 256 -0.79 -0.69 11.73
CA ASP A 256 0.63 -0.65 12.03
C ASP A 256 1.37 -1.92 11.58
N LEU A 257 0.76 -3.10 11.77
CA LEU A 257 1.29 -4.37 11.28
C LEU A 257 1.34 -4.40 9.74
N LEU A 258 0.27 -3.97 9.08
CA LEU A 258 0.19 -3.91 7.62
C LEU A 258 1.16 -2.90 7.03
N ASN A 259 1.37 -1.74 7.66
CA ASN A 259 2.36 -0.77 7.24
C ASN A 259 3.78 -1.35 7.35
N ALA A 260 4.12 -1.95 8.49
CA ALA A 260 5.41 -2.62 8.65
C ALA A 260 5.65 -3.65 7.53
N LEU A 261 4.64 -4.48 7.25
CA LEU A 261 4.70 -5.46 6.18
C LEU A 261 4.81 -4.80 4.80
N LYS A 262 4.04 -3.75 4.50
CA LYS A 262 4.08 -2.98 3.23
C LYS A 262 5.47 -2.43 2.92
N TYR A 263 6.20 -1.97 3.94
CA TYR A 263 7.55 -1.43 3.78
C TYR A 263 8.63 -2.53 3.82
N GLY A 264 8.47 -3.53 4.68
CA GLY A 264 9.35 -4.71 4.72
C GLY A 264 9.34 -5.49 3.40
N SER A 265 8.16 -5.61 2.76
CA SER A 265 7.91 -6.31 1.49
C SER A 265 8.25 -5.51 0.22
N LYS A 266 8.90 -4.35 0.35
CA LYS A 266 9.13 -3.47 -0.81
C LYS A 266 10.05 -4.08 -1.88
N GLN A 267 11.01 -4.91 -1.49
CA GLN A 267 11.91 -5.62 -2.39
C GLN A 267 11.55 -7.10 -2.45
N GLU A 268 11.66 -7.72 -3.62
CA GLU A 268 11.31 -9.12 -3.85
C GLU A 268 12.04 -10.09 -2.92
N THR A 269 13.34 -9.90 -2.71
CA THR A 269 14.13 -10.74 -1.80
C THR A 269 13.68 -10.63 -0.34
N HIS A 270 13.11 -9.48 0.06
CA HIS A 270 12.60 -9.28 1.41
C HIS A 270 11.24 -9.93 1.56
N ARG A 271 10.39 -9.84 0.53
CA ARG A 271 9.11 -10.55 0.48
C ARG A 271 9.31 -12.03 0.67
N LEU A 272 10.17 -12.64 -0.15
CA LEU A 272 10.50 -14.06 -0.07
C LEU A 272 10.96 -14.45 1.32
N ALA A 273 11.81 -13.64 1.96
CA ALA A 273 12.29 -13.91 3.31
C ALA A 273 11.19 -13.75 4.39
N LEU A 274 10.34 -12.72 4.31
CA LEU A 274 9.26 -12.47 5.27
C LEU A 274 8.22 -13.60 5.22
N VAL A 275 7.88 -14.06 4.02
CA VAL A 275 6.86 -15.10 3.82
C VAL A 275 7.40 -16.53 3.89
N TRP A 276 8.72 -16.70 4.10
CA TRP A 276 9.33 -18.02 4.08
C TRP A 276 8.85 -18.92 5.22
N LEU A 277 8.59 -18.34 6.39
CA LEU A 277 8.18 -19.06 7.59
C LEU A 277 6.74 -18.72 8.02
N SER A 278 6.00 -17.94 7.23
CA SER A 278 4.69 -17.40 7.61
C SER A 278 3.61 -17.66 6.56
N ASP A 279 2.35 -17.66 6.98
CA ASP A 279 1.17 -17.80 6.12
C ASP A 279 0.36 -16.48 6.07
N VAL A 280 1.10 -15.37 5.95
CA VAL A 280 0.58 -14.00 5.89
C VAL A 280 -0.60 -13.85 4.93
N TYR A 281 -0.61 -14.59 3.83
CA TYR A 281 -1.69 -14.51 2.85
C TYR A 281 -3.01 -15.07 3.35
N HIS A 282 -2.95 -16.23 4.01
CA HIS A 282 -4.14 -16.86 4.56
C HIS A 282 -4.75 -15.96 5.63
N ASN A 283 -3.89 -15.36 6.46
CA ASN A 283 -4.31 -14.52 7.57
C ASN A 283 -4.77 -13.11 7.13
N LEU A 284 -4.28 -12.61 5.99
CA LEU A 284 -4.78 -11.39 5.36
C LEU A 284 -6.03 -11.58 4.50
N GLU A 285 -6.32 -12.81 4.07
CA GLU A 285 -7.43 -13.14 3.19
C GLU A 285 -8.78 -12.54 3.64
N PRO A 286 -9.15 -12.59 4.94
CA PRO A 286 -10.43 -12.05 5.36
C PRO A 286 -10.55 -10.53 5.16
N LEU A 287 -9.44 -9.79 5.20
CA LEU A 287 -9.45 -8.33 4.99
C LEU A 287 -9.77 -7.95 3.55
N PHE A 288 -9.56 -8.84 2.57
CA PHE A 288 -10.06 -8.64 1.22
C PHE A 288 -11.60 -8.49 1.21
N HIS A 289 -12.27 -9.16 2.15
CA HIS A 289 -13.71 -9.28 2.24
C HIS A 289 -14.36 -8.24 3.18
N ILE A 290 -13.67 -7.14 3.51
CA ILE A 290 -14.28 -6.01 4.20
C ILE A 290 -15.39 -5.40 3.33
N ASP A 291 -16.58 -5.26 3.90
CA ASP A 291 -17.76 -4.62 3.32
C ASP A 291 -18.13 -5.14 1.92
N CYS A 292 -18.07 -6.46 1.74
CA CYS A 292 -18.44 -7.10 0.48
C CYS A 292 -19.86 -6.75 0.06
N PRO A 293 -20.11 -6.49 -1.24
CA PRO A 293 -21.46 -6.36 -1.75
C PRO A 293 -22.32 -7.60 -1.41
N ALA A 294 -23.49 -7.38 -0.80
CA ALA A 294 -24.36 -8.46 -0.33
C ALA A 294 -24.79 -9.44 -1.43
N ASN A 295 -24.80 -9.01 -2.69
CA ASN A 295 -25.12 -9.85 -3.84
C ASN A 295 -24.05 -10.92 -4.14
N LEU A 296 -22.81 -10.75 -3.64
CA LEU A 296 -21.73 -11.73 -3.80
C LEU A 296 -21.80 -12.87 -2.77
N LYS A 297 -22.54 -12.68 -1.65
CA LYS A 297 -22.75 -13.70 -0.60
C LYS A 297 -21.45 -14.34 -0.08
N CYS A 298 -20.39 -13.55 0.07
CA CYS A 298 -19.11 -14.04 0.54
C CYS A 298 -19.22 -14.55 1.98
N SER A 299 -18.80 -15.80 2.21
CA SER A 299 -18.84 -16.42 3.55
C SER A 299 -17.87 -15.80 4.55
N LYS A 300 -16.80 -15.17 4.06
CA LYS A 300 -15.76 -14.50 4.86
C LYS A 300 -15.96 -12.98 4.96
N CYS A 301 -17.15 -12.46 4.63
CA CYS A 301 -17.43 -11.03 4.70
C CYS A 301 -17.27 -10.48 6.12
N ILE A 302 -16.45 -9.44 6.28
CA ILE A 302 -16.38 -8.66 7.52
C ILE A 302 -17.25 -7.43 7.30
N THR A 303 -18.36 -7.34 8.02
CA THR A 303 -19.27 -6.19 7.94
C THR A 303 -19.06 -5.32 9.16
N PHE A 304 -18.62 -4.08 8.95
CA PHE A 304 -18.44 -3.13 10.02
C PHE A 304 -19.73 -2.39 10.36
N PRO A 305 -19.89 -1.89 11.60
CA PRO A 305 -20.94 -0.93 11.92
C PRO A 305 -20.78 0.35 11.09
N ASP A 306 -21.88 0.99 10.72
CA ASP A 306 -21.90 2.21 9.87
C ASP A 306 -21.10 3.40 10.45
N SER A 307 -20.77 3.38 11.75
CA SER A 307 -19.97 4.40 12.43
C SER A 307 -18.48 4.35 12.09
N PHE A 308 -17.99 3.24 11.50
CA PHE A 308 -16.57 3.05 11.22
C PHE A 308 -16.21 3.33 9.77
N SER A 309 -15.12 4.08 9.56
CA SER A 309 -14.51 4.24 8.25
C SER A 309 -13.47 3.15 8.03
N THR A 310 -13.76 2.21 7.14
CA THR A 310 -12.91 1.04 6.86
C THR A 310 -12.02 1.20 5.63
N GLU A 311 -12.16 2.31 4.89
CA GLU A 311 -11.54 2.47 3.57
C GLU A 311 -10.01 2.42 3.64
N ASP A 312 -9.38 3.12 4.59
CA ASP A 312 -7.92 3.17 4.71
C ASP A 312 -7.33 1.80 5.07
N LEU A 313 -7.89 1.12 6.07
CA LEU A 313 -7.52 -0.24 6.44
C LEU A 313 -7.70 -1.22 5.27
N HIS A 314 -8.83 -1.16 4.58
CA HIS A 314 -9.11 -2.02 3.42
C HIS A 314 -8.09 -1.80 2.32
N LEU A 315 -7.84 -0.55 1.93
CA LEU A 315 -6.87 -0.21 0.90
C LEU A 315 -5.46 -0.66 1.28
N LEU A 316 -5.05 -0.45 2.53
CA LEU A 316 -3.75 -0.89 3.02
C LEU A 316 -3.60 -2.42 2.96
N ALA A 317 -4.63 -3.18 3.36
CA ALA A 317 -4.63 -4.63 3.24
C ALA A 317 -4.51 -5.09 1.78
N LEU A 318 -5.24 -4.46 0.86
CA LEU A 318 -5.18 -4.77 -0.57
C LEU A 318 -3.80 -4.44 -1.18
N GLU A 319 -3.15 -3.35 -0.76
CA GLU A 319 -1.78 -3.02 -1.18
C GLU A 319 -0.77 -4.07 -0.76
N VAL A 320 -0.88 -4.56 0.48
CA VAL A 320 -0.02 -5.63 1.00
C VAL A 320 -0.26 -6.92 0.22
N LEU A 321 -1.53 -7.31 0.03
CA LEU A 321 -1.90 -8.50 -0.74
C LEU A 321 -1.35 -8.47 -2.18
N ALA A 322 -1.41 -7.32 -2.85
CA ALA A 322 -0.88 -7.15 -4.20
C ALA A 322 0.62 -7.43 -4.27
N LYS A 323 1.41 -6.86 -3.35
CA LYS A 323 2.88 -7.02 -3.33
C LYS A 323 3.30 -8.44 -3.05
N CYS A 324 2.65 -9.08 -2.09
CA CYS A 324 3.07 -10.37 -1.60
C CYS A 324 2.84 -11.44 -2.72
N LYS A 325 1.80 -11.33 -3.54
CA LYS A 325 1.50 -12.26 -4.65
C LYS A 325 2.61 -12.42 -5.71
N GLU A 326 3.49 -11.43 -5.89
CA GLU A 326 4.61 -11.52 -6.83
C GLU A 326 5.65 -12.59 -6.46
N SER A 327 5.68 -13.04 -5.21
CA SER A 327 6.81 -13.82 -4.66
C SER A 327 6.48 -15.27 -4.30
N ILE A 328 5.20 -15.68 -4.36
CA ILE A 328 4.84 -17.05 -4.01
C ILE A 328 4.95 -17.97 -5.23
N SER A 329 5.55 -19.14 -5.04
CA SER A 329 5.38 -20.26 -5.96
C SER A 329 3.88 -20.56 -6.19
N LEU A 330 3.53 -21.01 -7.41
CA LEU A 330 2.17 -21.39 -7.84
C LEU A 330 1.41 -22.34 -6.89
N GLN A 331 2.07 -22.95 -5.90
CA GLN A 331 1.50 -23.95 -5.01
C GLN A 331 0.71 -23.38 -3.83
N GLN A 332 1.03 -22.19 -3.30
CA GLN A 332 0.19 -21.53 -2.29
C GLN A 332 -0.81 -20.60 -2.99
N GLU A 333 -1.68 -21.21 -3.79
CA GLU A 333 -2.81 -20.51 -4.41
C GLU A 333 -3.64 -19.84 -3.31
N LEU A 334 -4.02 -18.57 -3.51
CA LEU A 334 -4.98 -17.94 -2.61
C LEU A 334 -6.26 -18.80 -2.62
N TYR A 335 -6.71 -19.13 -1.41
CA TYR A 335 -8.03 -19.67 -1.14
C TYR A 335 -9.14 -18.61 -1.20
N VAL A 336 -8.80 -17.36 -1.56
CA VAL A 336 -9.82 -16.34 -1.86
C VAL A 336 -10.74 -16.94 -2.91
N ASP A 337 -12.02 -16.98 -2.56
CA ASP A 337 -13.11 -17.57 -3.33
C ASP A 337 -12.90 -17.37 -4.83
N ARG A 338 -12.45 -18.44 -5.49
CA ARG A 338 -11.93 -18.42 -6.87
C ARG A 338 -12.97 -17.84 -7.83
N GLU A 339 -14.25 -17.97 -7.49
CA GLU A 339 -15.37 -17.61 -8.35
C GLU A 339 -15.74 -16.13 -8.25
N ASN A 340 -15.47 -15.48 -7.12
CA ASN A 340 -15.95 -14.11 -6.84
C ASN A 340 -14.88 -13.03 -6.86
N PHE A 341 -13.59 -13.39 -6.92
CA PHE A 341 -12.50 -12.43 -6.86
C PHE A 341 -12.62 -11.26 -7.85
N ILE A 342 -12.87 -11.56 -9.14
CA ILE A 342 -13.03 -10.54 -10.19
C ILE A 342 -14.28 -9.68 -9.92
N ALA A 343 -15.32 -10.25 -9.30
CA ALA A 343 -16.54 -9.52 -8.97
C ALA A 343 -16.34 -8.48 -7.85
N HIS A 344 -15.33 -8.64 -7.00
CA HIS A 344 -14.91 -7.59 -6.05
C HIS A 344 -14.14 -6.47 -6.73
N ILE A 345 -13.22 -6.81 -7.63
CA ILE A 345 -12.30 -5.82 -8.21
C ILE A 345 -12.92 -5.01 -9.34
N ALA A 346 -13.59 -5.70 -10.27
CA ALA A 346 -14.02 -5.13 -11.53
C ALA A 346 -14.92 -3.88 -11.36
N PRO A 347 -15.88 -3.83 -10.40
CA PRO A 347 -16.71 -2.65 -10.21
C PRO A 347 -15.90 -1.38 -9.94
N VAL A 348 -14.86 -1.45 -9.11
CA VAL A 348 -14.02 -0.28 -8.78
C VAL A 348 -13.29 0.25 -10.01
N ILE A 349 -12.67 -0.65 -10.79
CA ILE A 349 -11.95 -0.31 -12.03
C ILE A 349 -12.91 0.32 -13.06
N ILE A 350 -14.09 -0.29 -13.25
CA ILE A 350 -15.10 0.16 -14.20
C ILE A 350 -15.68 1.53 -13.78
N SER A 351 -15.99 1.71 -12.50
CA SER A 351 -16.52 2.99 -11.98
C SER A 351 -15.49 4.12 -12.06
N PHE A 352 -14.20 3.83 -11.88
CA PHE A 352 -13.15 4.82 -12.10
C PHE A 352 -13.06 5.26 -13.57
N ALA A 353 -13.17 4.32 -14.52
CA ALA A 353 -13.20 4.63 -15.95
C ALA A 353 -14.41 5.49 -16.34
N ALA A 354 -15.57 5.26 -15.71
CA ALA A 354 -16.77 6.07 -15.90
C ALA A 354 -16.56 7.52 -15.43
N LYS A 355 -15.86 7.73 -14.31
CA LYS A 355 -15.57 9.06 -13.73
C LYS A 355 -14.66 9.90 -14.60
N THR A 356 -13.66 9.30 -15.24
CA THR A 356 -12.48 10.04 -15.75
C THR A 356 -12.70 10.71 -17.11
N SER A 357 -13.93 10.78 -17.64
CA SER A 357 -14.23 11.29 -19.00
C SER A 357 -13.43 10.60 -20.13
N PHE A 358 -12.82 9.45 -19.81
CA PHE A 358 -11.97 8.66 -20.70
C PHE A 358 -12.69 8.29 -22.01
N GLN A 359 -14.02 8.20 -21.92
CA GLN A 359 -14.96 7.79 -22.96
C GLN A 359 -14.94 8.63 -24.24
N PHE A 360 -14.50 9.89 -24.18
CA PHE A 360 -14.70 10.85 -25.28
C PHE A 360 -13.49 11.05 -26.21
N LYS A 361 -12.27 10.67 -25.81
CA LYS A 361 -11.04 11.09 -26.52
C LYS A 361 -10.37 10.03 -27.38
N TYR A 362 -10.54 8.75 -27.07
CA TYR A 362 -9.98 7.68 -27.88
C TYR A 362 -11.10 7.12 -28.73
N SER A 363 -10.94 7.21 -30.06
CA SER A 363 -11.80 6.62 -31.09
C SER A 363 -11.73 5.09 -31.06
N MET A 364 -11.92 4.51 -29.89
CA MET A 364 -12.26 3.13 -29.73
C MET A 364 -13.65 2.96 -30.32
N THR A 365 -13.83 1.93 -31.14
CA THR A 365 -15.14 1.52 -31.66
C THR A 365 -16.07 1.07 -30.51
N ILE A 366 -15.53 0.93 -29.30
CA ILE A 366 -16.26 0.70 -28.07
C ILE A 366 -16.68 2.07 -27.53
N GLU A 367 -17.88 2.51 -27.89
CA GLU A 367 -18.56 3.59 -27.18
C GLU A 367 -18.77 3.13 -25.73
N LEU A 368 -17.83 3.44 -24.84
CA LEU A 368 -17.98 3.23 -23.39
C LEU A 368 -19.25 3.93 -22.87
N SER A 369 -19.71 4.98 -23.56
CA SER A 369 -20.98 5.68 -23.35
C SER A 369 -22.23 4.80 -23.57
N SER A 370 -22.11 3.71 -24.34
CA SER A 370 -23.19 2.75 -24.58
C SER A 370 -23.22 1.60 -23.55
N LEU A 371 -22.18 1.49 -22.72
CA LEU A 371 -22.11 0.44 -21.72
C LEU A 371 -23.03 0.80 -20.54
N PRO A 372 -23.83 -0.14 -20.03
CA PRO A 372 -24.53 0.04 -18.77
C PRO A 372 -23.49 0.06 -17.64
N LEU A 373 -22.90 1.23 -17.42
CA LEU A 373 -21.93 1.45 -16.35
C LEU A 373 -22.69 1.46 -15.04
N ILE A 374 -22.19 0.67 -14.09
CA ILE A 374 -22.74 0.57 -12.75
C ILE A 374 -22.84 1.98 -12.17
N GLN A 375 -24.06 2.42 -11.83
CA GLN A 375 -24.29 3.66 -11.07
C GLN A 375 -23.78 3.43 -9.65
N ALA A 376 -22.47 3.52 -9.46
CA ALA A 376 -21.88 3.48 -8.13
C ALA A 376 -22.28 4.75 -7.37
N LYS A 377 -22.80 4.59 -6.15
CA LYS A 377 -23.21 5.70 -5.28
C LYS A 377 -22.04 6.65 -4.95
N CYS A 378 -20.83 6.12 -4.90
CA CYS A 378 -19.59 6.89 -4.70
C CYS A 378 -18.58 6.52 -5.78
N LEU A 379 -17.94 7.53 -6.37
CA LEU A 379 -16.94 7.32 -7.41
C LEU A 379 -15.55 7.16 -6.79
N PRO A 380 -14.81 6.10 -7.10
CA PRO A 380 -13.53 5.80 -6.45
C PRO A 380 -12.50 6.92 -6.61
N SER A 381 -11.62 7.06 -5.61
CA SER A 381 -10.42 7.88 -5.70
C SER A 381 -9.40 7.25 -6.65
N GLU A 382 -8.43 8.03 -7.14
CA GLU A 382 -7.34 7.49 -7.97
C GLU A 382 -6.48 6.50 -7.20
N HIS A 383 -6.20 6.79 -5.93
CA HIS A 383 -5.47 5.88 -5.05
C HIS A 383 -6.16 4.51 -4.96
N ARG A 384 -7.46 4.50 -4.66
CA ARG A 384 -8.27 3.27 -4.63
C ARG A 384 -8.23 2.53 -5.95
N PHE A 385 -8.35 3.24 -7.07
CA PHE A 385 -8.23 2.63 -8.39
C PHE A 385 -6.87 1.94 -8.60
N VAL A 386 -5.77 2.62 -8.29
CA VAL A 386 -4.40 2.09 -8.46
C VAL A 386 -4.19 0.85 -7.58
N VAL A 387 -4.66 0.85 -6.33
CA VAL A 387 -4.56 -0.32 -5.44
C VAL A 387 -5.27 -1.53 -6.02
N TYR A 388 -6.50 -1.35 -6.52
CA TYR A 388 -7.29 -2.42 -7.13
C TYR A 388 -6.69 -2.92 -8.46
N LEU A 389 -6.13 -2.02 -9.27
CA LEU A 389 -5.43 -2.37 -10.51
C LEU A 389 -4.14 -3.15 -10.22
N ASN A 390 -3.35 -2.70 -9.25
CA ASN A 390 -2.14 -3.40 -8.78
C ASN A 390 -2.49 -4.83 -8.35
N LEU A 391 -3.55 -4.99 -7.55
CA LEU A 391 -3.98 -6.31 -7.10
C LEU A 391 -4.39 -7.21 -8.26
N LEU A 392 -5.18 -6.71 -9.23
CA LEU A 392 -5.56 -7.45 -10.43
C LEU A 392 -4.33 -7.88 -11.25
N HIS A 393 -3.40 -6.95 -11.44
CA HIS A 393 -2.15 -7.15 -12.16
C HIS A 393 -1.31 -8.25 -11.53
N SER A 394 -1.01 -8.13 -10.23
CA SER A 394 -0.22 -9.12 -9.49
C SER A 394 -0.86 -10.52 -9.51
N LEU A 395 -2.19 -10.61 -9.64
CA LEU A 395 -2.90 -11.89 -9.71
C LEU A 395 -2.85 -12.53 -11.08
N ILE A 396 -3.11 -11.77 -12.15
CA ILE A 396 -3.15 -12.36 -13.50
C ILE A 396 -1.75 -12.70 -14.01
N VAL A 397 -0.76 -11.85 -13.74
CA VAL A 397 0.63 -12.03 -14.22
C VAL A 397 1.27 -13.29 -13.60
N ASN A 398 0.86 -13.64 -12.39
CA ASN A 398 1.36 -14.82 -11.68
C ASN A 398 0.39 -16.02 -11.74
N ASN A 399 -0.85 -15.81 -12.21
CA ASN A 399 -1.85 -16.87 -12.30
C ASN A 399 -2.86 -16.63 -13.43
N SER A 400 -2.60 -17.30 -14.55
CA SER A 400 -3.41 -17.18 -15.77
C SER A 400 -4.82 -17.78 -15.67
N ARG A 401 -5.17 -18.47 -14.57
CA ARG A 401 -6.51 -19.04 -14.38
C ARG A 401 -7.62 -17.99 -14.38
N TYR A 402 -7.30 -16.75 -14.04
CA TYR A 402 -8.25 -15.64 -13.99
C TYR A 402 -8.53 -15.00 -15.35
N SER A 403 -7.74 -15.34 -16.38
CA SER A 403 -7.85 -14.71 -17.71
C SER A 403 -9.26 -14.83 -18.31
N ASP A 404 -9.87 -16.01 -18.23
CA ASP A 404 -11.22 -16.23 -18.76
C ASP A 404 -12.29 -15.47 -17.96
N SER A 405 -12.17 -15.43 -16.63
CA SER A 405 -13.08 -14.66 -15.77
C SER A 405 -13.00 -13.16 -16.06
N ILE A 406 -11.80 -12.62 -16.27
CA ILE A 406 -11.59 -11.21 -16.62
C ILE A 406 -12.15 -10.90 -18.01
N ALA A 407 -11.88 -11.78 -18.99
CA ALA A 407 -12.37 -11.61 -20.36
C ALA A 407 -13.90 -11.70 -20.46
N SER A 408 -14.52 -12.46 -19.56
CA SER A 408 -15.98 -12.67 -19.51
C SER A 408 -16.70 -11.64 -18.65
N PHE A 409 -16.01 -10.95 -17.74
CA PHE A 409 -16.64 -9.95 -16.88
C PHE A 409 -17.09 -8.73 -17.71
N PRO A 410 -18.39 -8.37 -17.66
CA PRO A 410 -18.92 -7.27 -18.47
C PRO A 410 -18.13 -5.98 -18.29
N ASN A 411 -17.71 -5.38 -19.41
CA ASN A 411 -17.04 -4.08 -19.50
C ASN A 411 -15.61 -4.00 -18.92
N LEU A 412 -15.14 -4.99 -18.15
CA LEU A 412 -13.80 -4.95 -17.57
C LEU A 412 -12.71 -4.97 -18.64
N LEU A 413 -12.75 -5.93 -19.57
CA LEU A 413 -11.75 -6.06 -20.63
C LEU A 413 -11.70 -4.82 -21.56
N PRO A 414 -12.83 -4.29 -22.07
CA PRO A 414 -12.84 -3.01 -22.77
C PRO A 414 -12.20 -1.85 -21.97
N VAL A 415 -12.49 -1.75 -20.67
CA VAL A 415 -11.95 -0.72 -19.79
C VAL A 415 -10.43 -0.86 -19.63
N LEU A 416 -9.92 -2.09 -19.46
CA LEU A 416 -8.49 -2.35 -19.36
C LEU A 416 -7.75 -1.98 -20.67
N ILE A 417 -8.31 -2.31 -21.83
CA ILE A 417 -7.76 -1.90 -23.14
C ILE A 417 -7.81 -0.38 -23.30
N ALA A 418 -8.86 0.28 -22.81
CA ALA A 418 -8.94 1.72 -22.76
C ALA A 418 -7.72 2.30 -21.99
N PHE A 419 -7.46 1.79 -20.79
CA PHE A 419 -6.39 2.30 -19.94
C PHE A 419 -4.97 2.11 -20.48
N THR A 420 -4.74 1.29 -21.50
CA THR A 420 -3.41 1.23 -22.16
C THR A 420 -3.07 2.53 -22.90
N PHE A 421 -4.08 3.33 -23.23
CA PHE A 421 -3.95 4.67 -23.82
C PHE A 421 -4.03 5.81 -22.79
N TYR A 422 -4.15 5.50 -21.50
CA TYR A 422 -4.36 6.50 -20.46
C TYR A 422 -3.30 7.60 -20.45
N ASN A 423 -3.70 8.87 -20.57
CA ASN A 423 -2.77 9.99 -20.55
C ASN A 423 -3.34 11.16 -19.74
N HIS A 424 -2.70 11.46 -18.61
CA HIS A 424 -3.14 12.50 -17.66
C HIS A 424 -2.84 13.93 -18.14
N LYS A 425 -2.06 14.14 -19.22
CA LYS A 425 -1.74 15.47 -19.78
C LYS A 425 -2.95 16.31 -20.25
N ASN A 426 -4.16 15.79 -20.09
CA ASN A 426 -5.43 16.44 -20.40
C ASN A 426 -6.12 17.10 -19.20
N ARG A 427 -5.52 17.08 -18.00
CA ARG A 427 -5.99 17.83 -16.82
C ARG A 427 -5.02 18.98 -16.55
N GLU A 428 -5.55 20.21 -16.43
CA GLU A 428 -4.78 21.46 -16.32
C GLU A 428 -3.98 21.61 -15.01
N GLU A 429 -4.04 20.64 -14.11
CA GLU A 429 -3.32 20.66 -12.82
C GLU A 429 -2.31 19.50 -12.78
N ILE A 430 -1.08 19.77 -13.23
CA ILE A 430 0.04 18.82 -13.17
C ILE A 430 0.83 19.08 -11.88
N THR A 431 0.73 18.15 -10.94
CA THR A 431 1.77 17.92 -9.94
C THR A 431 2.57 16.67 -10.34
N ASP A 432 3.90 16.71 -10.28
CA ASP A 432 4.83 15.64 -10.70
C ASP A 432 4.49 14.24 -10.14
N VAL A 433 3.78 14.16 -9.02
CA VAL A 433 3.36 12.88 -8.38
C VAL A 433 2.37 12.09 -9.26
N ASN A 434 1.59 12.76 -10.12
CA ASN A 434 0.53 12.12 -10.93
C ASN A 434 1.06 11.53 -12.25
N GLU A 435 2.22 11.98 -12.74
CA GLU A 435 2.80 11.43 -13.97
C GLU A 435 3.23 9.96 -13.77
N SER A 436 3.82 9.64 -12.61
CA SER A 436 4.25 8.27 -12.29
C SER A 436 3.10 7.26 -12.26
N ASN A 437 1.91 7.66 -11.80
CA ASN A 437 0.76 6.75 -11.75
C ASN A 437 0.23 6.44 -13.15
N THR A 438 0.20 7.43 -14.03
CA THR A 438 -0.30 7.29 -15.40
C THR A 438 0.48 6.21 -16.16
N GLU A 439 1.81 6.20 -16.00
CA GLU A 439 2.70 5.23 -16.63
C GLU A 439 2.43 3.83 -16.09
N ILE A 440 2.41 3.67 -14.76
CA ILE A 440 2.14 2.39 -14.08
C ILE A 440 0.79 1.81 -14.51
N ILE A 441 -0.26 2.63 -14.58
CA ILE A 441 -1.60 2.18 -15.00
C ILE A 441 -1.55 1.54 -16.39
N ARG A 442 -0.86 2.18 -17.35
CA ARG A 442 -0.76 1.68 -18.71
C ARG A 442 0.06 0.41 -18.79
N GLU A 443 1.20 0.37 -18.10
CA GLU A 443 2.08 -0.79 -18.03
C GLU A 443 1.32 -2.02 -17.54
N GLN A 444 0.62 -1.87 -16.41
CA GLN A 444 -0.15 -2.95 -15.82
C GLN A 444 -1.30 -3.40 -16.71
N CYS A 445 -2.03 -2.46 -17.32
CA CYS A 445 -3.11 -2.81 -18.25
C CYS A 445 -2.58 -3.54 -19.49
N ILE A 446 -1.43 -3.13 -20.04
CA ILE A 446 -0.78 -3.84 -21.16
C ILE A 446 -0.43 -5.27 -20.76
N GLU A 447 0.15 -5.47 -19.57
CA GLU A 447 0.52 -6.80 -19.09
C GLU A 447 -0.72 -7.66 -18.82
N ILE A 448 -1.73 -7.14 -18.13
CA ILE A 448 -3.01 -7.84 -17.88
C ILE A 448 -3.63 -8.31 -19.20
N VAL A 449 -3.81 -7.42 -20.17
CA VAL A 449 -4.43 -7.77 -21.45
C VAL A 449 -3.55 -8.73 -22.26
N SER A 450 -2.22 -8.62 -22.15
CA SER A 450 -1.28 -9.57 -22.74
C SER A 450 -1.42 -10.97 -22.15
N GLU A 451 -1.60 -11.11 -20.84
CA GLU A 451 -1.83 -12.42 -20.20
C GLU A 451 -3.18 -13.03 -20.63
N ILE A 452 -4.22 -12.21 -20.79
CA ILE A 452 -5.50 -12.66 -21.39
C ILE A 452 -5.28 -13.19 -22.80
N CYS A 453 -4.52 -12.47 -23.64
CA CYS A 453 -4.23 -12.90 -25.02
C CYS A 453 -3.41 -14.19 -25.08
N GLN A 454 -2.54 -14.44 -24.11
CA GLN A 454 -1.70 -15.64 -24.08
C GLN A 454 -2.47 -16.89 -23.64
N HIS A 455 -3.48 -16.73 -22.79
CA HIS A 455 -4.10 -17.84 -22.08
C HIS A 455 -5.57 -18.12 -22.44
N CYS A 456 -6.31 -17.13 -22.94
CA CYS A 456 -7.68 -17.35 -23.40
C CYS A 456 -7.74 -18.07 -24.76
N ASN A 457 -8.93 -18.56 -25.10
CA ASN A 457 -9.19 -19.22 -26.38
C ASN A 457 -9.12 -18.26 -27.60
N LYS A 458 -9.09 -18.85 -28.79
CA LYS A 458 -8.95 -18.12 -30.07
C LYS A 458 -9.97 -17.00 -30.31
N HIS A 459 -11.20 -17.19 -29.84
CA HIS A 459 -12.28 -16.24 -30.09
C HIS A 459 -12.04 -14.97 -29.26
N ILE A 460 -11.65 -15.14 -27.99
CA ILE A 460 -11.24 -14.04 -27.12
C ILE A 460 -9.98 -13.38 -27.68
N GLN A 461 -8.97 -14.15 -28.12
CA GLN A 461 -7.75 -13.58 -28.70
C GLN A 461 -8.05 -12.69 -29.93
N TYR A 462 -8.87 -13.18 -30.87
CA TYR A 462 -9.27 -12.41 -32.05
C TYR A 462 -10.02 -11.13 -31.66
N LYS A 463 -11.02 -11.27 -30.78
CA LYS A 463 -11.80 -10.16 -30.26
C LYS A 463 -10.90 -9.09 -29.61
N VAL A 464 -9.95 -9.49 -28.78
CA VAL A 464 -9.06 -8.55 -28.08
C VAL A 464 -8.05 -7.91 -29.04
N LEU A 465 -7.31 -8.72 -29.80
CA LEU A 465 -6.21 -8.23 -30.64
C LEU A 465 -6.72 -7.39 -31.82
N ILE A 466 -7.79 -7.84 -32.47
CA ILE A 466 -8.30 -7.27 -33.72
C ILE A 466 -9.50 -6.37 -33.47
N GLU A 467 -10.62 -6.93 -32.97
CA GLU A 467 -11.89 -6.17 -32.87
C GLU A 467 -11.77 -5.01 -31.87
N MET A 468 -11.14 -5.25 -30.72
CA MET A 468 -10.87 -4.25 -29.68
C MET A 468 -9.56 -3.49 -29.90
N ARG A 469 -8.84 -3.76 -31.00
CA ARG A 469 -7.63 -3.05 -31.42
C ARG A 469 -6.48 -3.05 -30.39
N PHE A 470 -6.37 -4.08 -29.56
CA PHE A 470 -5.24 -4.17 -28.63
C PHE A 470 -3.89 -4.29 -29.37
N ALA A 471 -3.83 -4.98 -30.51
CA ALA A 471 -2.60 -5.06 -31.32
C ALA A 471 -2.14 -3.68 -31.80
N TYR A 472 -3.08 -2.81 -32.18
CA TYR A 472 -2.81 -1.43 -32.54
C TYR A 472 -2.29 -0.63 -31.34
N SER A 473 -2.94 -0.76 -30.18
CA SER A 473 -2.50 -0.13 -28.92
C SER A 473 -1.07 -0.50 -28.55
N LEU A 474 -0.77 -1.79 -28.59
CA LEU A 474 0.54 -2.33 -28.27
C LEU A 474 1.62 -1.84 -29.24
N THR A 475 1.26 -1.71 -30.51
CA THR A 475 2.14 -1.20 -31.55
C THR A 475 2.45 0.29 -31.31
N LEU A 476 1.44 1.11 -31.02
CA LEU A 476 1.66 2.53 -30.68
C LEU A 476 2.50 2.72 -29.42
N ALA A 477 2.30 1.90 -28.40
CA ALA A 477 3.09 1.94 -27.16
C ALA A 477 4.54 1.47 -27.37
N GLY A 478 4.79 0.58 -28.34
CA GLY A 478 6.11 0.01 -28.61
C GLY A 478 6.98 0.76 -29.61
N ILE A 479 6.43 1.70 -30.38
CA ILE A 479 7.13 2.36 -31.50
C ILE A 479 7.72 3.72 -31.07
N ILE A 480 8.98 4.00 -31.44
CA ILE A 480 9.72 5.25 -31.23
C ILE A 480 10.03 5.99 -32.56
N GLY A 481 10.24 5.27 -33.66
CA GLY A 481 10.79 5.79 -34.93
C GLY A 481 9.81 5.92 -36.11
N GLY A 482 8.63 5.30 -36.05
CA GLY A 482 7.63 5.29 -37.13
C GLY A 482 6.42 6.22 -36.95
N GLY A 483 6.46 7.14 -35.99
CA GLY A 483 5.32 8.02 -35.63
C GLY A 483 4.67 7.71 -34.28
N GLY A 484 5.26 6.81 -33.49
CA GLY A 484 4.83 6.55 -32.11
C GLY A 484 5.01 7.78 -31.23
N GLN A 485 4.01 8.06 -30.39
CA GLN A 485 4.03 9.19 -29.45
C GLN A 485 4.54 8.80 -28.06
N GLU A 486 4.84 7.52 -27.84
CA GLU A 486 5.29 7.04 -26.54
C GLU A 486 6.71 7.53 -26.24
N GLN A 487 6.88 8.20 -25.09
CA GLN A 487 8.18 8.67 -24.62
C GLN A 487 8.65 7.91 -23.38
N ASN A 488 7.73 7.21 -22.70
CA ASN A 488 8.07 6.44 -21.52
C ASN A 488 8.78 5.13 -21.91
N ARG A 489 10.05 5.03 -21.53
CA ARG A 489 10.91 3.87 -21.84
C ARG A 489 10.41 2.56 -21.23
N SER A 490 9.75 2.62 -20.07
CA SER A 490 9.25 1.45 -19.36
C SER A 490 8.00 0.89 -20.05
N VAL A 491 7.03 1.74 -20.40
CA VAL A 491 5.88 1.41 -21.25
C VAL A 491 6.34 0.79 -22.58
N ILE A 492 7.30 1.41 -23.29
CA ILE A 492 7.85 0.87 -24.55
C ILE A 492 8.41 -0.53 -24.36
N LYS A 493 9.21 -0.73 -23.31
CA LYS A 493 9.84 -2.02 -23.01
C LYS A 493 8.79 -3.09 -22.71
N ILE A 494 7.78 -2.78 -21.90
CA ILE A 494 6.70 -3.69 -21.55
C ILE A 494 5.86 -4.05 -22.78
N ALA A 495 5.51 -3.06 -23.61
CA ALA A 495 4.79 -3.28 -24.87
C ALA A 495 5.56 -4.23 -25.81
N LYS A 496 6.86 -4.03 -25.97
CA LYS A 496 7.74 -4.91 -26.77
C LYS A 496 7.79 -6.35 -26.24
N ASN A 497 7.92 -6.49 -24.92
CA ASN A 497 7.94 -7.80 -24.27
C ASN A 497 6.61 -8.54 -24.47
N CYS A 498 5.48 -7.86 -24.25
CA CYS A 498 4.15 -8.41 -24.44
C CYS A 498 3.91 -8.81 -25.89
N PHE A 499 4.27 -7.95 -26.86
CA PHE A 499 4.16 -8.26 -28.28
C PHE A 499 4.91 -9.54 -28.64
N THR A 500 6.15 -9.66 -28.17
CA THR A 500 6.99 -10.85 -28.39
C THR A 500 6.37 -12.10 -27.79
N LYS A 501 5.83 -12.02 -26.56
CA LYS A 501 5.16 -13.13 -25.87
C LYS A 501 3.90 -13.59 -26.63
N ILE A 502 3.02 -12.66 -27.00
CA ILE A 502 1.78 -12.94 -27.75
C ILE A 502 2.12 -13.58 -29.10
N PHE A 503 3.04 -12.99 -29.86
CA PHE A 503 3.40 -13.51 -31.18
C PHE A 503 4.03 -14.91 -31.12
N ARG A 504 4.83 -15.19 -30.08
CA ARG A 504 5.36 -16.54 -29.81
C ARG A 504 4.24 -17.54 -29.52
N CYS A 505 3.22 -17.15 -28.75
CA CYS A 505 2.07 -17.99 -28.46
C CYS A 505 1.28 -18.30 -29.75
N LEU A 506 1.01 -17.29 -30.57
CA LEU A 506 0.35 -17.46 -31.87
C LEU A 506 1.16 -18.37 -32.83
N LYS A 507 2.49 -18.33 -32.77
CA LYS A 507 3.37 -19.19 -33.59
C LYS A 507 3.35 -20.67 -33.16
N ARG A 508 3.52 -20.97 -31.86
CA ARG A 508 3.52 -22.37 -31.35
C ARG A 508 2.27 -23.14 -31.73
N VAL A 509 1.18 -22.41 -31.80
CA VAL A 509 -0.14 -22.96 -32.05
C VAL A 509 -0.34 -23.28 -33.55
N GLN A 510 0.45 -22.66 -34.45
CA GLN A 510 0.48 -22.95 -35.89
C GLN A 510 1.25 -24.25 -36.22
N ASP A 511 2.29 -24.57 -35.45
CA ASP A 511 3.10 -25.79 -35.65
C ASP A 511 2.29 -27.09 -35.38
N ASN A 512 1.15 -26.97 -34.68
CA ASN A 512 0.24 -28.08 -34.35
C ASN A 512 -0.83 -28.39 -35.42
N LYS A 513 -0.67 -27.94 -36.68
CA LYS A 513 -1.62 -28.18 -37.80
C LYS A 513 -3.10 -27.82 -37.50
N LEU A 514 -3.34 -26.84 -36.64
CA LEU A 514 -4.67 -26.30 -36.37
C LEU A 514 -4.85 -24.93 -37.04
N PRO A 515 -6.11 -24.48 -37.29
CA PRO A 515 -6.44 -23.35 -38.18
C PRO A 515 -6.21 -21.97 -37.54
N TYR A 516 -4.96 -21.66 -37.18
CA TYR A 516 -4.56 -20.42 -36.50
C TYR A 516 -3.99 -19.33 -37.42
N LEU A 517 -4.14 -19.51 -38.73
CA LEU A 517 -3.66 -18.56 -39.74
C LEU A 517 -4.25 -17.13 -39.64
N PRO A 518 -5.57 -16.91 -39.38
CA PRO A 518 -6.17 -15.57 -39.50
C PRO A 518 -5.73 -14.57 -38.42
N VAL A 519 -5.77 -14.97 -37.14
CA VAL A 519 -5.46 -14.05 -36.01
C VAL A 519 -4.03 -13.54 -36.11
N ARG A 520 -3.09 -14.42 -36.45
CA ARG A 520 -1.67 -14.07 -36.58
C ARG A 520 -1.44 -13.16 -37.80
N SER A 521 -1.99 -13.50 -38.96
CA SER A 521 -1.80 -12.69 -40.17
C SER A 521 -2.40 -11.30 -40.02
N GLU A 522 -3.59 -11.18 -39.43
CA GLU A 522 -4.23 -9.89 -39.21
C GLU A 522 -3.49 -9.06 -38.15
N THR A 523 -3.02 -9.70 -37.06
CA THR A 523 -2.18 -9.02 -36.07
C THR A 523 -0.89 -8.50 -36.72
N SER A 524 -0.23 -9.33 -37.55
CA SER A 524 0.93 -8.92 -38.33
C SER A 524 0.62 -7.73 -39.23
N GLU A 525 -0.47 -7.79 -39.99
CA GLU A 525 -0.86 -6.73 -40.91
C GLU A 525 -1.16 -5.41 -40.18
N VAL A 526 -1.86 -5.46 -39.04
CA VAL A 526 -2.10 -4.27 -38.20
C VAL A 526 -0.78 -3.67 -37.72
N THR A 527 0.17 -4.50 -37.28
CA THR A 527 1.49 -4.03 -36.83
C THR A 527 2.33 -3.46 -37.98
N GLU A 528 2.33 -4.10 -39.14
CA GLU A 528 3.05 -3.64 -40.34
C GLU A 528 2.52 -2.30 -40.84
N ARG A 529 1.19 -2.12 -40.89
CA ARG A 529 0.56 -0.84 -41.26
C ARG A 529 0.97 0.33 -40.36
N GLN A 530 1.45 0.06 -39.16
CA GLN A 530 1.94 1.08 -38.22
C GLN A 530 3.47 1.19 -38.21
N GLY A 531 4.20 0.44 -39.05
CA GLY A 531 5.67 0.44 -39.07
C GLY A 531 6.30 -0.23 -37.85
N GLY A 532 5.58 -1.16 -37.19
CA GLY A 532 6.07 -1.79 -35.97
C GLY A 532 7.15 -2.85 -36.19
N PHE A 533 7.16 -3.52 -37.34
CA PHE A 533 8.06 -4.66 -37.55
C PHE A 533 9.53 -4.27 -37.59
N GLU A 534 9.87 -3.14 -38.21
CA GLU A 534 11.23 -2.61 -38.25
C GLU A 534 11.76 -2.37 -36.82
N GLU A 535 10.88 -1.96 -35.91
CA GLU A 535 11.22 -1.58 -34.54
C GLU A 535 11.24 -2.75 -33.56
N PHE A 536 10.34 -3.72 -33.71
CA PHE A 536 10.37 -4.95 -32.93
C PHE A 536 11.52 -5.87 -33.37
N ASN A 537 11.83 -5.92 -34.68
CA ASN A 537 12.89 -6.77 -35.22
C ASN A 537 14.30 -6.25 -34.92
N SER A 538 14.53 -4.93 -34.98
CA SER A 538 15.84 -4.31 -34.72
C SER A 538 16.41 -4.61 -33.32
N LEU A 539 15.55 -4.92 -32.34
CA LEU A 539 15.96 -5.26 -30.98
C LEU A 539 16.18 -6.77 -30.76
N SER A 540 15.51 -7.63 -31.54
CA SER A 540 15.67 -9.08 -31.45
C SER A 540 17.02 -9.60 -32.00
N PHE A 541 17.72 -8.78 -32.81
CA PHE A 541 19.03 -9.10 -33.38
C PHE A 541 20.21 -8.37 -32.70
N GLY A 542 19.96 -7.54 -31.67
CA GLY A 542 21.01 -6.80 -30.95
C GLY A 542 21.75 -7.57 -29.84
N ARG A 543 21.47 -8.86 -29.63
CA ARG A 543 22.22 -9.74 -28.70
C ARG A 543 22.71 -11.01 -29.39
N LYS A 544 23.66 -10.82 -30.30
CA LYS A 544 24.79 -11.73 -30.48
C LYS A 544 26.05 -10.88 -30.45
N ASN A 545 26.59 -10.67 -29.24
CA ASN A 545 27.99 -10.46 -28.91
C ASN A 545 28.12 -10.54 -27.39
#